data_AF-A0A1E8VZ65-F1
#
_entry.id   AF-A0A1E8VZ65-F1
#
_cell.length_a   1.000
_cell.length_b   1.000
_cell.length_c   1.000
_cell.angle_alpha   90.00
_cell.angle_beta   90.00
_cell.angle_gamma   90.00
#
_symmetry.space_group_name_H-M   'P 1'
#
loop_
_entity.id
_entity.type
_entity.pdbx_description
1 polymer ?
#
loop_
_entity_poly.entity_id
_entity_poly.type
_entity_poly.pdbx_seq_one_letter_code
_entity_poly.pdbx_strand_id
1 'polypeptide(L)'
;MRAMQSPENQCALPGLDPKGEQRMRVARQWVTSHPEEWAYYKGAARRECAHTHDRKASPNRCIYSVRIRFGIEIANALAPYLARIAMEQDPDIRMRVARSDADGFTTARLK
;
A
#
# COMPACT_ATOMS: atom_id res chain seq x y z
N MET A 1 7.04 37.40 -12.54
CA MET A 1 7.28 36.07 -13.15
C MET A 1 6.23 35.11 -12.61
N ARG A 2 5.37 34.54 -13.47
CA ARG A 2 4.44 33.46 -13.08
C ARG A 2 5.26 32.21 -12.80
N ALA A 3 5.13 31.61 -11.63
CA ALA A 3 5.68 30.30 -11.35
C ALA A 3 4.95 29.27 -12.24
N MET A 4 5.66 28.66 -13.19
CA MET A 4 5.16 27.50 -13.92
C MET A 4 5.03 26.35 -12.92
N GLN A 5 3.82 26.06 -12.46
CA GLN A 5 3.52 24.81 -11.78
C GLN A 5 3.78 23.67 -12.77
N SER A 6 4.73 22.80 -12.47
CA SER A 6 5.01 21.61 -13.28
C SER A 6 3.78 20.70 -13.29
N PRO A 7 3.41 20.08 -14.43
CA PRO A 7 2.19 19.27 -14.51
C PRO A 7 2.29 18.04 -13.60
N GLU A 8 1.46 17.98 -12.55
CA GLU A 8 1.46 16.96 -11.49
C GLU A 8 0.91 15.58 -11.94
N ASN A 9 0.86 15.31 -13.24
CA ASN A 9 0.25 14.10 -13.82
C ASN A 9 1.23 13.32 -14.71
N GLN A 10 2.50 13.25 -14.34
CA GLN A 10 3.45 12.38 -15.03
C GLN A 10 3.35 10.97 -14.45
N CYS A 11 2.77 10.05 -15.23
CA CYS A 11 3.01 8.61 -15.07
C CYS A 11 4.53 8.39 -15.04
N ALA A 12 5.05 8.06 -13.87
CA ALA A 12 6.43 7.66 -13.67
C ALA A 12 6.80 6.50 -14.59
N LEU A 13 7.86 6.67 -15.39
CA LEU A 13 8.50 5.57 -16.11
C LEU A 13 9.29 4.68 -15.13
N PRO A 14 9.30 3.35 -15.29
CA PRO A 14 10.14 2.47 -14.47
C PRO A 14 11.62 2.92 -14.52
N GLY A 15 12.22 3.18 -13.35
CA GLY A 15 13.61 3.64 -13.20
C GLY A 15 13.82 5.17 -13.25
N LEU A 16 12.77 5.98 -13.46
CA LEU A 16 12.85 7.45 -13.51
C LEU A 16 12.07 8.17 -12.39
N ASP A 17 11.25 7.43 -11.62
CA ASP A 17 10.67 7.95 -10.38
C ASP A 17 11.36 7.34 -9.15
N PRO A 18 12.37 8.03 -8.59
CA PRO A 18 13.09 7.53 -7.43
C PRO A 18 12.18 7.41 -6.21
N LYS A 19 11.03 8.08 -6.18
CA LYS A 19 10.16 8.12 -5.01
C LYS A 19 9.26 6.88 -4.92
N GLY A 20 8.60 6.51 -6.01
CA GLY A 20 7.77 5.30 -6.07
C GLY A 20 8.59 4.03 -5.83
N GLU A 21 9.73 3.92 -6.50
CA GLU A 21 10.64 2.77 -6.36
C GLU A 21 11.19 2.66 -4.93
N GLN A 22 11.68 3.78 -4.38
CA GLN A 22 12.20 3.83 -3.02
C GLN A 22 11.14 3.42 -2.00
N ARG A 23 9.91 3.89 -2.15
CA ARG A 23 8.81 3.55 -1.24
C ARG A 23 8.39 2.10 -1.35
N MET A 24 8.37 1.52 -2.55
CA MET A 24 8.12 0.10 -2.71
C MET A 24 9.24 -0.72 -2.06
N ARG A 25 10.50 -0.34 -2.24
CA ARG A 25 11.66 -0.97 -1.59
C ARG A 25 11.54 -0.91 -0.06
N VAL A 26 11.23 0.26 0.49
CA VAL A 26 11.00 0.45 1.94
C VAL A 26 9.82 -0.40 2.42
N ALA A 27 8.72 -0.46 1.67
CA ALA A 27 7.56 -1.26 2.03
C ALA A 27 7.89 -2.77 2.04
N ARG A 28 8.63 -3.27 1.04
CA ARG A 28 9.08 -4.67 0.99
C ARG A 28 10.04 -4.98 2.15
N GLN A 29 10.97 -4.07 2.45
CA GLN A 29 11.86 -4.20 3.61
C GLN A 29 11.07 -4.27 4.92
N TRP A 30 10.09 -3.38 5.09
CA TRP A 30 9.24 -3.35 6.28
C TRP A 30 8.48 -4.67 6.45
N VAL A 31 7.89 -5.20 5.37
CA VAL A 31 7.18 -6.49 5.36
C VAL A 31 8.08 -7.65 5.78
N THR A 32 9.34 -7.66 5.35
CA THR A 32 10.31 -8.70 5.72
C THR A 32 10.77 -8.54 7.17
N SER A 33 10.95 -7.32 7.65
CA SER A 33 11.45 -7.04 9.01
C SER A 33 10.38 -7.17 10.10
N HIS A 34 9.09 -7.15 9.76
CA HIS A 34 7.97 -7.15 10.71
C HIS A 34 6.95 -8.26 10.37
N PRO A 35 7.35 -9.55 10.44
CA PRO A 35 6.51 -10.65 9.99
C PRO A 35 5.22 -10.81 10.80
N GLU A 36 5.24 -10.53 12.10
CA GLU A 36 4.07 -10.64 12.99
C GLU A 36 3.05 -9.53 12.71
N GLU A 37 3.51 -8.29 12.63
CA GLU A 37 2.71 -7.12 12.31
C GLU A 37 2.13 -7.24 10.89
N TRP A 38 2.91 -7.78 9.97
CA TRP A 38 2.46 -8.05 8.62
C TRP A 38 1.41 -9.16 8.55
N ALA A 39 1.58 -10.24 9.31
CA ALA A 39 0.57 -11.28 9.43
C ALA A 39 -0.74 -10.72 10.01
N TYR A 40 -0.65 -9.87 11.04
CA TYR A 40 -1.81 -9.18 11.60
C TYR A 40 -2.47 -8.24 10.59
N TYR A 41 -1.69 -7.47 9.82
CA TYR A 41 -2.19 -6.61 8.75
C TYR A 41 -3.03 -7.41 7.74
N LYS A 42 -2.50 -8.52 7.23
CA LYS A 42 -3.22 -9.39 6.28
C LYS A 42 -4.48 -9.99 6.91
N GLY A 43 -4.41 -10.43 8.17
CA GLY A 43 -5.58 -10.92 8.90
C GLY A 43 -6.68 -9.87 9.07
N ALA A 44 -6.31 -8.62 9.39
CA ALA A 44 -7.24 -7.50 9.49
C ALA A 44 -7.89 -7.20 8.13
N ALA A 45 -7.10 -7.20 7.05
CA ALA A 45 -7.60 -6.98 5.70
C ALA A 45 -8.63 -8.04 5.28
N ARG A 46 -8.34 -9.34 5.52
CA ARG A 46 -9.29 -10.43 5.23
C ARG A 46 -10.60 -10.29 6.01
N ARG A 47 -10.51 -9.99 7.31
CA ARG A 47 -11.71 -9.74 8.14
C ARG A 47 -12.52 -8.58 7.59
N GLU A 48 -11.88 -7.46 7.25
CA GLU A 48 -12.59 -6.32 6.68
C GLU A 48 -13.26 -6.68 5.34
N CYS A 49 -12.57 -7.40 4.44
CA CYS A 49 -13.16 -7.87 3.18
C CYS A 49 -14.39 -8.77 3.40
N ALA A 50 -14.42 -9.55 4.47
CA ALA A 50 -15.58 -10.41 4.78
C ALA A 50 -16.80 -9.61 5.30
N HIS A 51 -16.58 -8.42 5.87
CA HIS A 51 -17.64 -7.63 6.52
C HIS A 51 -18.12 -6.42 5.70
N THR A 52 -17.40 -6.03 4.65
CA THR A 52 -17.77 -4.89 3.81
C THR A 52 -18.63 -5.30 2.61
N HIS A 53 -19.60 -4.46 2.26
CA HIS A 53 -20.54 -4.73 1.15
C HIS A 53 -19.83 -4.90 -0.21
N ASP A 54 -18.73 -4.19 -0.42
CA ASP A 54 -17.91 -4.24 -1.64
C ASP A 54 -16.79 -5.30 -1.57
N ARG A 55 -16.68 -6.01 -0.44
CA ARG A 55 -15.64 -6.98 -0.12
C ARG A 55 -14.22 -6.44 -0.31
N LYS A 56 -14.02 -5.17 0.06
CA LYS A 56 -12.70 -4.52 0.03
C LYS A 56 -12.31 -4.00 1.41
N ALA A 57 -11.03 -4.04 1.72
CA ALA A 57 -10.44 -3.47 2.92
C ALA A 57 -9.87 -2.06 2.66
N SER A 58 -9.81 -1.23 3.70
CA SER A 58 -9.16 0.08 3.64
C SER A 58 -7.68 -0.03 4.02
N PRO A 59 -6.74 0.34 3.13
CA PRO A 59 -5.30 0.31 3.44
C PRO A 59 -4.95 1.10 4.70
N ASN A 60 -5.51 2.30 4.83
CA ASN A 60 -5.27 3.17 5.98
C ASN A 60 -5.83 2.55 7.25
N ARG A 61 -7.03 1.98 7.22
CA ARG A 61 -7.61 1.31 8.39
C ARG A 61 -6.73 0.14 8.85
N CYS A 62 -6.22 -0.67 7.92
CA CYS A 62 -5.31 -1.77 8.23
C CYS A 62 -4.02 -1.26 8.87
N ILE A 63 -3.39 -0.20 8.33
CA ILE A 63 -2.21 0.43 8.95
C ILE A 63 -2.52 0.94 10.35
N TYR A 64 -3.59 1.71 10.53
CA TYR A 64 -3.96 2.22 11.84
C TYR A 64 -4.21 1.09 12.86
N SER A 65 -4.83 -0.02 12.42
CA SER A 65 -5.03 -1.18 13.28
C SER A 65 -3.72 -1.83 13.73
N VAL A 66 -2.70 -1.87 12.87
CA VAL A 66 -1.35 -2.34 13.21
C VAL A 66 -0.70 -1.39 14.21
N ARG A 67 -0.73 -0.07 13.94
CA ARG A 67 -0.16 0.94 14.86
C ARG A 67 -0.73 0.82 16.26
N ILE A 68 -2.06 0.72 16.38
CA ILE A 68 -2.74 0.58 17.67
C ILE A 68 -2.37 -0.74 18.36
N ARG A 69 -2.32 -1.85 17.60
CA ARG A 69 -2.10 -3.19 18.17
C ARG A 69 -0.68 -3.39 18.70
N PHE A 70 0.32 -2.83 18.03
CA PHE A 70 1.74 -3.07 18.29
C PHE A 70 2.48 -1.84 18.84
N GLY A 71 1.83 -0.67 18.88
CA GLY A 71 2.46 0.56 19.37
C GLY A 71 3.58 1.10 18.46
N ILE A 72 3.53 0.77 17.16
CA ILE A 72 4.56 1.15 16.19
C ILE A 72 4.11 2.30 15.28
N GLU A 73 5.08 3.03 14.74
CA GLU A 73 4.86 4.01 13.68
C GLU A 73 5.11 3.38 12.30
N ILE A 74 4.19 3.63 11.38
CA ILE A 74 4.30 3.29 9.96
C ILE A 74 3.95 4.57 9.22
N ALA A 75 4.66 5.01 8.18
CA ALA A 75 4.26 6.22 7.47
C ALA A 75 2.97 6.01 6.65
N ASN A 76 2.03 6.97 6.67
CA ASN A 76 0.80 6.92 5.84
C ASN A 76 1.12 6.78 4.35
N ALA A 77 2.26 7.33 3.90
CA ALA A 77 2.72 7.23 2.51
C ALA A 77 2.98 5.77 2.06
N LEU A 78 3.16 4.82 2.99
CA LEU A 78 3.36 3.41 2.66
C LEU A 78 2.04 2.64 2.46
N ALA A 79 0.89 3.23 2.77
CA ALA A 79 -0.42 2.60 2.62
C ALA A 79 -0.69 1.96 1.25
N PRO A 80 -0.52 2.67 0.11
CA PRO A 80 -0.75 2.06 -1.19
C PRO A 80 0.25 0.93 -1.50
N TYR A 81 1.51 1.05 -1.08
CA TYR A 81 2.55 0.06 -1.33
C TYR A 81 2.31 -1.22 -0.53
N LEU A 82 2.00 -1.11 0.76
CA LEU A 82 1.65 -2.24 1.61
C LEU A 82 0.38 -2.93 1.09
N ALA A 83 -0.64 -2.17 0.70
CA ALA A 83 -1.85 -2.75 0.11
C ALA A 83 -1.55 -3.58 -1.15
N ARG A 84 -0.67 -3.08 -2.04
CA ARG A 84 -0.26 -3.80 -3.24
C ARG A 84 0.50 -5.07 -2.90
N ILE A 85 1.46 -5.02 -1.97
CA ILE A 85 2.18 -6.23 -1.52
C ILE A 85 1.22 -7.26 -0.89
N ALA A 86 0.21 -6.83 -0.13
CA ALA A 86 -0.80 -7.74 0.41
C ALA A 86 -1.60 -8.43 -0.69
N MET A 87 -2.05 -7.68 -1.69
CA MET A 87 -2.78 -8.21 -2.85
C MET A 87 -1.90 -9.13 -3.73
N GLU A 88 -0.59 -8.87 -3.82
CA GLU A 88 0.36 -9.76 -4.51
C GLU A 88 0.53 -11.10 -3.78
N GLN A 89 0.70 -11.05 -2.47
CA GLN A 89 0.96 -12.23 -1.65
C GLN A 89 -0.28 -13.08 -1.38
N ASP A 90 -1.47 -12.47 -1.48
CA ASP A 90 -2.73 -13.11 -1.16
C ASP A 90 -3.85 -12.67 -2.11
N PRO A 91 -4.23 -13.53 -3.07
CA PRO A 91 -5.28 -13.24 -4.04
C PRO A 91 -6.68 -13.00 -3.44
N ASP A 92 -6.94 -13.42 -2.20
CA ASP A 92 -8.22 -13.23 -1.53
C ASP A 92 -8.34 -11.84 -0.90
N ILE A 93 -7.23 -11.13 -0.73
CA ILE A 93 -7.23 -9.76 -0.21
C ILE A 93 -7.53 -8.79 -1.34
N ARG A 94 -8.58 -7.97 -1.17
CA ARG A 94 -8.90 -6.85 -2.05
C ARG A 94 -8.85 -5.55 -1.29
N MET A 95 -8.08 -4.58 -1.77
CA MET A 95 -7.91 -3.29 -1.10
C MET A 95 -8.56 -2.15 -1.90
N ARG A 96 -9.12 -1.17 -1.21
CA ARG A 96 -9.57 0.10 -1.80
C ARG A 96 -8.36 0.98 -2.08
N VAL A 97 -7.75 0.77 -3.24
CA VAL A 97 -6.61 1.56 -3.71
C VAL A 97 -6.98 2.31 -4.98
N ALA A 98 -6.55 3.57 -5.06
CA ALA A 98 -6.55 4.35 -6.30
C ALA A 98 -5.30 4.02 -7.12
N ARG A 99 -5.23 4.53 -8.36
CA ARG A 99 -3.97 4.51 -9.13
C ARG A 99 -2.92 5.32 -8.38
N SER A 100 -1.69 4.81 -8.32
CA SER A 100 -0.57 5.43 -7.62
C SER A 100 0.76 5.00 -8.21
N ASP A 101 1.85 5.66 -7.81
CA ASP A 101 3.21 5.28 -8.22
C ASP A 101 3.55 3.84 -7.82
N ALA A 102 2.89 3.28 -6.80
CA ALA A 102 3.06 1.88 -6.40
C ALA A 102 2.71 0.88 -7.52
N ASP A 103 1.84 1.28 -8.46
CA ASP A 103 1.32 0.44 -9.54
C ASP A 103 2.42 0.04 -10.53
N GLY A 104 3.45 0.89 -10.68
CA GLY A 104 4.61 0.61 -11.54
C GLY A 104 5.58 -0.44 -10.97
N PHE A 105 5.44 -0.80 -9.69
CA PHE A 105 6.37 -1.68 -8.97
C PHE A 105 5.68 -2.92 -8.37
N THR A 106 4.50 -3.24 -8.88
CA THR A 106 3.67 -4.35 -8.38
C THR A 106 3.00 -5.14 -9.49
N THR A 107 2.79 -6.43 -9.25
CA THR A 107 1.99 -7.33 -10.08
C THR A 107 0.50 -7.33 -9.70
N ALA A 108 0.14 -6.71 -8.58
CA ALA A 108 -1.25 -6.61 -8.13
C ALA A 108 -2.07 -5.76 -9.12
N ARG A 109 -2.98 -6.42 -9.84
CA ARG A 109 -3.91 -5.77 -10.76
C ARG A 109 -5.12 -5.22 -10.00
N LEU A 110 -5.47 -3.97 -10.31
CA LEU A 110 -6.78 -3.42 -9.98
C LEU A 110 -7.83 -4.24 -10.74
N LYS A 111 -8.68 -4.97 -10.03
CA LYS A 111 -9.87 -5.61 -10.60
C LYS A 111 -11.09 -4.74 -10.36
#